data_AF-A0A1F4UX48-F1
#
_entry.id   AF-A0A1F4UX48-F1
#
_cell.length_a   1.000
_cell.length_b   1.000
_cell.length_c   1.000
_cell.angle_alpha   90.00
_cell.angle_beta   90.00
_cell.angle_gamma   90.00
#
_symmetry.space_group_name_H-M   'P 1'
#
loop_
_entity.id
_entity.type
_entity.pdbx_description
1 polymer ?
#
loop_
_entity_poly.entity_id
_entity_poly.type
_entity_poly.pdbx_seq_one_letter_code
_entity_poly.pdbx_strand_id
1 'polypeptide(L)'
;MTNNPQNLLHEDLISSFSAQISVWPVISSNFDRVSIFSPFINSIILWTIPLSTIVGAVFLFSAFINYYLAFAVALVLYAPLDIFVQILRLFSNIPFLSISFRLNTFYLITYYLTTFVLYMLYKKKLDAAVEFGRNYAQT
;
A
#
# COMPACT_ATOMS: atom_id res chain seq x y z
N MET A 1 -1.39 5.41 27.65
CA MET A 1 -1.54 5.49 26.18
C MET A 1 -3.02 5.52 25.89
N THR A 2 -3.60 6.71 25.78
CA THR A 2 -5.03 6.89 25.54
C THR A 2 -5.29 6.67 24.06
N ASN A 3 -5.98 5.58 23.72
CA ASN A 3 -6.40 5.27 22.34
C ASN A 3 -7.45 6.29 21.91
N ASN A 4 -7.00 7.45 21.45
CA ASN A 4 -7.85 8.45 20.85
C ASN A 4 -8.15 7.99 19.41
N PRO A 5 -9.41 7.74 19.01
CA PRO A 5 -9.74 7.21 17.67
C PRO A 5 -9.24 8.11 16.52
N GLN A 6 -8.98 9.39 16.81
CA GLN A 6 -8.36 10.32 15.87
C GLN A 6 -6.92 9.93 15.51
N ASN A 7 -6.17 9.32 16.43
CA ASN A 7 -4.80 8.88 16.19
C ASN A 7 -4.75 7.63 15.29
N LEU A 8 -5.72 6.71 15.43
CA LEU A 8 -5.78 5.48 14.63
C LEU A 8 -6.02 5.77 13.15
N LEU A 9 -6.98 6.63 12.83
CA LEU A 9 -7.23 7.04 11.44
C LEU A 9 -6.05 7.79 10.84
N HIS A 10 -5.38 8.63 11.64
CA HIS A 10 -4.21 9.38 11.18
C HIS A 10 -3.03 8.45 10.86
N GLU A 11 -2.76 7.47 11.73
CA GLU A 11 -1.72 6.47 11.53
C GLU A 11 -2.00 5.59 10.30
N ASP A 12 -3.23 5.10 10.13
CA ASP A 12 -3.64 4.29 8.98
C ASP A 12 -3.52 5.05 7.65
N LEU A 13 -3.88 6.33 7.65
CA LEU A 13 -3.73 7.21 6.49
C LEU A 13 -2.25 7.43 6.17
N ILE A 14 -1.43 7.81 7.15
CA ILE A 14 0.01 8.02 6.94
C ILE A 14 0.68 6.75 6.41
N SER A 15 0.36 5.59 7.00
CA SER A 15 0.86 4.30 6.56
C SER A 15 0.48 4.01 5.11
N SER A 16 -0.80 4.21 4.76
CA SER A 16 -1.30 4.00 3.39
C SER A 16 -0.67 4.95 2.37
N PHE A 17 -0.52 6.23 2.71
CA PHE A 17 0.18 7.20 1.86
C PHE A 17 1.66 6.84 1.68
N SER A 18 2.33 6.41 2.74
CA SER A 18 3.74 6.00 2.69
C SER A 18 3.93 4.77 1.81
N ALA A 19 3.05 3.78 1.94
CA ALA A 19 3.04 2.60 1.07
C ALA A 19 2.80 3.00 -0.39
N GLN A 20 1.85 3.90 -0.65
CA GLN A 20 1.57 4.34 -2.02
C GLN A 20 2.76 5.07 -2.63
N ILE A 21 3.39 6.02 -1.92
CA ILE A 21 4.58 6.74 -2.38
C ILE A 21 5.74 5.78 -2.67
N SER A 22 5.85 4.69 -1.91
CA SER A 22 6.90 3.68 -2.10
C SER A 22 6.66 2.80 -3.33
N VAL A 23 5.40 2.45 -3.62
CA VAL A 23 5.04 1.54 -4.72
C VAL A 23 4.76 2.30 -6.02
N TRP A 24 4.47 3.60 -5.94
CA TRP A 24 4.14 4.47 -7.08
C TRP A 24 5.11 4.38 -8.27
N PRO A 25 6.45 4.42 -8.07
CA PRO A 25 7.39 4.36 -9.18
C PRO A 25 7.35 3.03 -9.94
N VAL A 26 7.16 1.93 -9.22
CA VAL A 26 7.08 0.59 -9.79
C VAL A 26 5.82 0.43 -10.62
N ILE A 27 4.68 0.94 -10.13
CA ILE A 27 3.42 0.93 -10.90
C ILE A 27 3.59 1.75 -12.19
N SER A 28 4.15 2.96 -12.11
CA SER A 28 4.42 3.81 -13.27
C SER A 28 5.32 3.12 -14.31
N SER A 29 6.36 2.40 -13.86
CA SER A 29 7.29 1.73 -14.77
C SER A 29 6.69 0.50 -15.47
N ASN A 30 5.70 -0.17 -14.87
CA ASN A 30 5.09 -1.40 -15.41
C ASN A 30 3.81 -1.15 -16.20
N PHE A 31 3.00 -0.16 -15.80
CA PHE A 31 1.65 0.04 -16.32
C PHE A 31 1.48 1.34 -17.12
N ASP A 32 2.56 2.14 -17.26
CA ASP A 32 2.60 3.43 -17.98
C ASP A 32 1.57 4.48 -17.51
N ARG A 33 0.87 4.19 -16.42
CA ARG A 33 -0.24 4.97 -15.88
C ARG A 33 -0.19 4.89 -14.38
N VAL A 34 -0.47 6.00 -13.73
CA VAL A 34 -0.76 5.98 -12.30
C VAL A 34 -1.92 6.88 -11.94
N SER A 35 -2.79 6.35 -11.07
CA SER A 35 -3.87 7.09 -10.45
C SER A 35 -3.39 7.89 -9.25
N ILE A 36 -3.66 9.21 -9.23
CA ILE A 36 -3.32 10.09 -8.10
C ILE A 36 -4.21 9.80 -6.88
N PHE A 37 -5.46 9.35 -7.10
CA PHE A 37 -6.37 8.98 -6.02
C PHE A 37 -6.24 7.51 -5.61
N SER A 38 -5.22 6.79 -6.07
CA SER A 38 -5.01 5.42 -5.62
C SER A 38 -4.92 5.27 -4.10
N PRO A 39 -4.37 6.21 -3.28
CA PRO A 39 -4.45 6.08 -1.82
C PRO A 39 -5.89 6.00 -1.31
N PHE A 40 -6.78 6.85 -1.84
CA PHE A 40 -8.18 6.91 -1.43
C PHE A 40 -8.95 5.66 -1.86
N ILE A 41 -8.74 5.21 -3.10
CA ILE A 41 -9.34 3.99 -3.62
C ILE A 41 -8.84 2.78 -2.80
N ASN A 42 -7.54 2.74 -2.49
CA ASN A 42 -6.94 1.70 -1.66
C ASN A 42 -7.54 1.65 -0.26
N SER A 43 -7.84 2.80 0.37
CA SER A 43 -8.54 2.84 1.66
C SER A 43 -9.95 2.25 1.58
N ILE A 44 -10.69 2.48 0.49
CA ILE A 44 -12.04 1.93 0.30
C ILE A 44 -12.00 0.41 0.10
N ILE A 45 -11.02 -0.10 -0.64
CA ILE A 45 -10.89 -1.53 -0.93
C ILE A 45 -10.08 -2.28 0.12
N LEU A 46 -9.49 -1.60 1.13
CA LEU A 46 -8.50 -2.17 2.03
C LEU A 46 -9.00 -3.41 2.78
N TRP A 47 -10.31 -3.47 3.07
CA TRP A 47 -10.95 -4.62 3.73
C TRP A 47 -11.10 -5.84 2.81
N THR A 48 -11.15 -5.64 1.49
CA THR A 48 -11.28 -6.74 0.50
C THR A 48 -9.95 -7.46 0.25
N ILE A 49 -8.82 -6.76 0.39
CA ILE A 49 -7.48 -7.29 0.11
C ILE A 49 -7.11 -8.45 1.05
N PRO A 50 -7.14 -8.31 2.40
CA PRO A 50 -6.77 -9.40 3.31
C PRO A 50 -7.75 -10.56 3.22
N LEU A 51 -9.05 -10.29 3.05
CA LEU A 51 -10.06 -11.33 2.83
C LEU A 51 -9.75 -12.14 1.57
N SER A 52 -9.53 -11.46 0.44
CA SER A 52 -9.21 -12.11 -0.83
C SER A 52 -7.90 -12.89 -0.77
N THR A 53 -6.90 -12.39 -0.02
CA THR A 53 -5.60 -13.05 0.12
C THR A 53 -5.71 -14.33 0.95
N ILE A 54 -6.40 -14.28 2.10
CA ILE A 54 -6.57 -15.44 2.98
C ILE A 54 -7.43 -16.49 2.29
N VAL A 55 -8.61 -16.11 1.79
CA VAL A 55 -9.52 -17.05 1.11
C VAL A 55 -8.90 -17.56 -0.19
N GLY A 56 -8.14 -16.72 -0.91
CA GLY A 56 -7.40 -17.11 -2.10
C GLY A 56 -6.32 -18.15 -1.82
N ALA A 57 -5.59 -18.02 -0.71
CA ALA A 57 -4.65 -19.04 -0.26
C ALA A 57 -5.37 -20.36 0.07
N VAL A 58 -6.48 -20.29 0.83
CA VAL A 58 -7.30 -21.48 1.15
C VAL A 58 -7.84 -22.14 -0.12
N PHE A 59 -8.29 -21.36 -1.10
CA PHE A 59 -8.72 -21.84 -2.41
C PHE A 59 -7.59 -22.60 -3.12
N LEU A 60 -6.39 -22.03 -3.17
CA LEU A 60 -5.23 -22.66 -3.78
C LEU A 60 -4.93 -24.03 -3.15
N PHE A 61 -4.89 -24.11 -1.82
CA PHE A 61 -4.66 -25.40 -1.14
C PHE A 61 -5.81 -26.39 -1.35
N SER A 62 -7.06 -25.91 -1.32
CA SER A 62 -8.24 -26.77 -1.54
C SER A 62 -8.27 -27.34 -2.96
N ALA A 63 -7.79 -26.60 -3.95
CA ALA A 63 -7.67 -27.05 -5.33
C ALA A 63 -6.74 -28.25 -5.50
N PHE A 64 -5.70 -28.38 -4.67
CA PHE A 64 -4.82 -29.56 -4.67
C PHE A 64 -5.46 -30.78 -4.00
N ILE A 65 -6.47 -30.59 -3.15
CA ILE A 65 -7.14 -31.69 -2.42
C ILE A 65 -8.30 -32.25 -3.24
N ASN A 66 -9.25 -31.40 -3.63
CA ASN A 66 -10.46 -31.82 -4.33
C ASN A 66 -11.14 -30.64 -5.04
N TYR A 67 -11.59 -30.87 -6.28
CA TYR A 67 -12.36 -29.92 -7.07
C TYR A 67 -13.60 -29.35 -6.37
N TYR A 68 -14.43 -30.20 -5.74
CA TYR A 68 -15.68 -29.75 -5.12
C TYR A 68 -15.43 -28.84 -3.91
N LEU A 69 -14.38 -29.12 -3.14
CA LEU A 69 -13.96 -28.27 -2.03
C LEU A 69 -13.45 -26.92 -2.54
N ALA A 70 -12.61 -26.94 -3.58
CA ALA A 70 -12.13 -25.73 -4.23
C ALA A 70 -13.28 -24.88 -4.80
N PHE A 71 -14.29 -25.51 -5.41
CA PHE A 71 -15.46 -24.82 -5.91
C PHE A 71 -16.26 -24.11 -4.81
N ALA A 72 -16.45 -24.78 -3.66
CA ALA A 72 -17.12 -24.17 -2.52
C ALA A 72 -16.35 -22.95 -1.98
N VAL A 73 -15.02 -23.04 -1.88
CA VAL A 73 -14.18 -21.90 -1.46
C VAL A 73 -14.18 -20.80 -2.52
N ALA A 74 -14.18 -21.15 -3.80
CA ALA A 74 -14.22 -20.19 -4.91
C ALA A 74 -15.48 -19.32 -4.89
N LEU A 75 -16.64 -19.88 -4.51
CA LEU A 75 -17.87 -19.10 -4.35
C LEU A 75 -17.72 -17.99 -3.31
N VAL A 76 -17.07 -18.29 -2.18
CA VAL A 76 -16.78 -17.31 -1.13
C VAL A 76 -15.73 -16.31 -1.59
N LEU A 77 -14.68 -16.77 -2.29
CA LEU A 77 -13.62 -15.93 -2.83
C LEU A 77 -14.14 -14.95 -3.90
N TYR A 78 -15.13 -15.36 -4.68
CA TYR A 78 -15.64 -14.59 -5.80
C TYR A 78 -16.19 -13.23 -5.36
N ALA A 79 -16.96 -13.18 -4.28
CA ALA A 79 -17.61 -11.95 -3.81
C ALA A 79 -16.63 -10.80 -3.50
N PRO A 80 -15.62 -10.96 -2.60
CA PRO A 80 -14.68 -9.88 -2.31
C PRO A 80 -13.80 -9.53 -3.53
N LEU A 81 -13.47 -10.51 -4.37
CA LEU A 81 -12.65 -10.30 -5.55
C LEU A 81 -13.41 -9.49 -6.63
N ASP A 82 -14.68 -9.80 -6.84
CA ASP A 82 -15.54 -9.10 -7.79
C ASP A 82 -15.79 -7.65 -7.34
N ILE A 83 -16.08 -7.43 -6.05
CA ILE A 83 -16.18 -6.07 -5.48
C ILE A 83 -14.89 -5.29 -5.71
N PHE A 84 -13.73 -5.89 -5.43
CA PHE A 84 -12.42 -5.26 -5.66
C PHE A 84 -12.24 -4.85 -7.13
N VAL A 85 -12.51 -5.75 -8.07
CA VAL A 85 -12.36 -5.49 -9.52
C VAL A 85 -13.36 -4.44 -10.00
N GLN A 86 -14.62 -4.49 -9.56
CA GLN A 86 -15.64 -3.52 -9.96
C GLN A 86 -15.29 -2.11 -9.49
N ILE A 87 -14.84 -1.95 -8.24
CA ILE A 87 -14.39 -0.67 -7.70
C ILE A 87 -13.20 -0.15 -8.53
N LEU A 88 -12.18 -0.98 -8.76
CA LEU A 88 -11.04 -0.58 -9.58
C LEU A 88 -11.44 -0.17 -11.00
N ARG A 89 -12.33 -0.93 -11.65
CA ARG A 89 -12.83 -0.59 -13.00
C ARG A 89 -13.55 0.75 -13.01
N LEU A 90 -14.40 1.01 -12.02
CA LEU A 90 -15.13 2.26 -11.88
C LEU A 90 -14.19 3.46 -11.78
N PHE A 91 -13.13 3.35 -10.97
CA PHE A 91 -12.16 4.44 -10.80
C PHE A 91 -11.10 4.52 -11.91
N SER A 92 -10.76 3.40 -12.56
CA SER A 92 -9.76 3.36 -13.65
C SER A 92 -10.23 4.05 -14.93
N ASN A 93 -11.54 4.11 -15.17
CA ASN A 93 -12.13 4.73 -16.37
C ASN A 93 -12.24 6.25 -16.27
N ILE A 94 -11.90 6.87 -15.15
CA ILE A 94 -12.04 8.31 -14.98
C ILE A 94 -10.75 8.99 -15.47
N PRO A 95 -10.77 9.71 -16.61
CA PRO A 95 -9.56 10.15 -17.32
C PRO A 95 -8.75 11.20 -16.55
N PHE A 96 -9.38 11.97 -15.67
CA PHE A 96 -8.71 13.00 -14.85
C PHE A 96 -7.93 12.43 -13.65
N LEU A 97 -8.12 11.15 -13.36
CA LEU A 97 -7.53 10.51 -12.18
C LEU A 97 -6.19 9.85 -12.49
N SER A 98 -5.92 9.50 -13.75
CA SER A 98 -4.71 8.80 -14.16
C SER A 98 -3.78 9.69 -14.97
N ILE A 99 -2.54 9.87 -14.49
CA ILE A 99 -1.46 10.47 -15.26
C ILE A 99 -0.72 9.35 -15.98
N SER A 100 -0.61 9.43 -17.31
CA SER A 100 0.23 8.54 -18.10
C SER A 100 1.68 9.03 -18.06
N PHE A 101 2.45 8.51 -17.10
CA PHE A 101 3.87 8.78 -16.99
C PHE A 101 4.60 7.46 -16.87
N ARG A 102 5.58 7.24 -17.77
CA ARG A 102 6.43 6.05 -17.76
C ARG A 102 7.79 6.40 -17.16
N LEU A 103 8.08 5.83 -16.00
CA LEU A 103 9.41 5.92 -15.41
C LEU A 103 10.35 4.90 -16.05
N ASN A 104 11.48 5.38 -16.55
CA ASN A 104 12.59 4.51 -16.96
C ASN A 104 13.30 3.92 -15.73
N THR A 105 13.98 2.78 -15.89
CA THR A 105 14.72 2.09 -14.81
C THR A 105 15.72 3.01 -14.11
N PHE A 106 16.33 3.94 -14.84
CA PHE A 106 17.21 4.95 -14.25
C PHE A 106 16.50 5.80 -13.18
N TYR A 107 15.33 6.36 -13.50
CA TYR A 107 14.56 7.16 -12.55
C TYR A 107 14.10 6.34 -11.34
N LEU A 108 13.81 5.06 -11.55
CA LEU A 108 13.41 4.12 -10.51
C LEU A 108 14.55 3.91 -9.49
N ILE A 109 15.77 3.70 -9.98
CA ILE A 109 16.98 3.59 -9.14
C ILE A 109 17.27 4.91 -8.42
N THR A 110 17.23 6.04 -9.14
CA THR A 110 17.45 7.37 -8.56
C THR A 110 16.44 7.69 -7.46
N TYR A 111 15.17 7.33 -7.65
CA TYR A 111 14.12 7.54 -6.67
C TYR A 111 14.41 6.80 -5.37
N TYR A 112 14.65 5.49 -5.43
CA TYR A 112 14.91 4.70 -4.22
C TYR A 112 16.23 5.08 -3.54
N LEU A 113 17.29 5.42 -4.29
CA LEU A 113 18.52 5.95 -3.71
C LEU A 113 18.27 7.26 -2.96
N THR A 114 17.48 8.16 -3.54
CA THR A 114 17.15 9.45 -2.93
C THR A 114 16.35 9.25 -1.64
N THR A 115 15.32 8.40 -1.66
CA THR A 115 14.54 8.05 -0.46
C THR A 115 15.42 7.45 0.64
N PHE A 116 16.37 6.57 0.26
CA PHE A 116 17.31 5.96 1.21
C PHE A 116 18.28 6.97 1.82
N VAL A 117 18.87 7.86 1.01
CA VAL A 117 19.76 8.93 1.49
C VAL A 117 19.01 9.89 2.42
N LEU A 118 17.80 10.30 2.04
CA LEU A 118 16.96 11.14 2.90
C LEU A 118 16.70 10.45 4.24
N TYR A 119 16.31 9.18 4.24
CA TYR A 119 16.13 8.39 5.46
C TYR A 119 17.38 8.41 6.36
N MET A 120 18.58 8.21 5.80
CA MET A 120 19.83 8.27 6.57
C MET A 120 20.09 9.65 7.16
N LEU A 121 19.84 10.72 6.41
CA LEU A 121 20.01 12.10 6.89
C LEU A 121 19.02 12.44 8.02
N TYR A 122 17.77 12.02 7.88
CA TYR A 122 16.75 12.18 8.92
C TYR A 122 17.14 11.41 10.19
N LYS A 123 17.57 10.16 10.06
CA LYS A 123 18.02 9.34 11.20
C LYS A 123 19.19 10.01 11.93
N LYS A 124 20.20 10.47 11.21
CA LYS A 124 21.36 11.16 11.81
C LYS A 124 20.97 12.43 12.58
N LYS A 125 20.03 13.22 12.06
CA LYS A 125 19.53 14.42 12.75
C LYS A 125 18.73 14.07 14.00
N LEU A 126 17.93 13.00 13.93
CA LEU A 126 17.15 12.52 15.06
C LEU A 126 18.06 12.04 16.20
N ASP A 127 19.06 11.23 15.89
CA ASP A 127 20.02 10.71 16.87
C ASP A 127 20.75 11.86 17.58
N ALA A 128 21.18 12.89 16.83
CA ALA A 128 21.82 14.08 17.38
C ALA A 128 20.89 14.90 18.30
N ALA A 129 19.61 15.03 17.95
CA ALA A 129 18.63 15.75 18.77
C ALA A 129 18.29 14.98 20.07
N VAL A 130 18.22 13.65 20.00
CA VAL A 130 17.97 12.78 21.17
C VAL A 130 19.15 12.79 22.14
N GLU A 131 20.38 12.72 21.64
CA GLU A 131 21.59 12.80 22.45
C GLU A 131 21.70 14.16 23.15
N PHE A 132 21.43 15.25 22.43
CA PHE A 132 21.35 16.60 22.99
C PHE A 132 20.35 16.65 24.16
N GLY A 133 19.09 16.26 23.95
CA GLY A 133 18.06 16.29 24.99
C GLY A 133 18.38 15.44 26.24
N ARG A 134 19.07 14.30 26.07
CA ARG A 134 19.51 13.46 27.20
C ARG A 134 20.53 14.17 28.09
N ASN A 135 21.47 14.91 27.48
CA ASN A 135 22.52 15.61 28.22
C ASN A 135 21.98 16.76 29.08
N TYR A 136 20.93 17.47 28.63
CA TYR A 136 20.28 18.52 29.44
C TYR A 136 19.41 17.97 30.57
N ALA A 137 18.87 16.76 30.44
CA ALA A 137 18.04 16.16 31.48
C ALA A 137 18.85 15.60 32.67
N GLN A 138 20.17 15.50 32.54
CA GLN A 138 21.09 14.97 33.57
C GLN A 138 21.88 16.04 34.34
N THR A 139 21.76 17.31 33.95
CA THR A 139 22.29 18.49 34.68
C THR A 139 21.19 19.22 35.42
#